data_AF-A0A6M3RIJ9-F1
#
_entry.id   AF-A0A6M3RIJ9-F1
#
_cell.length_a   1.000
_cell.length_b   1.000
_cell.length_c   1.000
_cell.angle_alpha   90.00
_cell.angle_beta   90.00
_cell.angle_gamma   90.00
#
_symmetry.space_group_name_H-M   'P 1'
#
loop_
_entity.id
_entity.type
_entity.pdbx_description
1 polymer ?
#
loop_
_entity_poly.entity_id
_entity_poly.type
_entity_poly.pdbx_seq_one_letter_code
_entity_poly.pdbx_strand_id
1 'polypeptide(L)' 'MLHFIELIIAFSIIIVIVPQTPTENIVLRKILETGFFTNYSKAKDFLIRITWFLIFLFLILLISLNLKFI' A
#
# COMPACT_ATOMS: atom_id res chain seq x y z
N MET A 1 3.49 20.44 6.45
CA MET A 1 2.44 19.66 5.77
C MET A 1 2.98 18.38 5.13
N LEU A 2 4.08 18.41 4.38
CA LEU A 2 4.60 17.22 3.71
C LEU A 2 4.99 16.06 4.64
N HIS A 3 5.61 16.31 5.80
CA HIS A 3 5.86 15.27 6.81
C HIS A 3 4.58 14.64 7.40
N PHE A 4 3.48 15.39 7.41
CA PHE A 4 2.18 14.84 7.82
C PHE A 4 1.59 13.93 6.74
N ILE A 5 1.83 14.24 5.46
CA ILE A 5 1.48 13.36 4.33
C ILE A 5 2.30 12.07 4.37
N GLU A 6 3.60 12.17 4.65
CA GLU A 6 4.49 11.02 4.88
C GLU A 6 3.96 10.11 6.00
N LEU A 7 3.52 10.70 7.12
CA LEU A 7 2.91 9.96 8.23
C LEU A 7 1.64 9.22 7.81
N ILE A 8 0.72 9.87 7.08
CA ILE A 8 -0.51 9.24 6.58
C ILE A 8 -0.20 8.05 5.67
N ILE A 9 0.80 8.20 4.78
CA ILE A 9 1.21 7.14 3.87
C ILE A 9 1.84 5.98 4.64
N ALA A 10 2.66 6.26 5.65
CA ALA A 10 3.23 5.22 6.52
C ALA A 10 2.14 4.40 7.22
N PHE A 11 1.11 5.05 7.79
CA PHE A 11 -0.03 4.35 8.39
C PHE A 11 -0.83 3.55 7.36
N SER A 12 -1.02 4.10 6.15
CA SER A 12 -1.72 3.41 5.06
C SER A 12 -0.97 2.14 4.63
N ILE A 13 0.36 2.19 4.56
CA ILE A 13 1.21 1.02 4.31
C ILE A 13 1.02 -0.04 5.39
N ILE A 14 1.01 0.34 6.66
CA ILE A 14 0.79 -0.61 7.77
C ILE A 14 -0.58 -1.28 7.62
N ILE A 15 -1.65 -0.50 7.42
CA ILE A 15 -3.02 -1.02 7.28
C ILE A 15 -3.15 -1.94 6.07
N VAL A 16 -2.46 -1.63 4.97
CA VAL A 16 -2.53 -2.43 3.74
C VAL A 16 -1.65 -3.67 3.84
N ILE A 17 -0.44 -3.60 4.38
CA ILE A 17 0.55 -4.69 4.32
C ILE A 17 0.41 -5.68 5.49
N VAL A 18 0.23 -5.19 6.73
CA VAL A 18 0.19 -6.05 7.92
C VAL A 18 -0.85 -7.17 7.84
N PRO A 19 -2.10 -6.92 7.39
CA PRO A 19 -3.11 -7.98 7.27
C PRO A 19 -2.95 -8.87 6.02
N GLN A 20 -1.86 -8.75 5.26
CA GLN A 20 -1.52 -9.65 4.16
C GLN A 20 -0.55 -10.73 4.63
N THR A 21 -1.07 -11.91 4.95
CA THR A 21 -0.25 -13.09 5.28
C THR A 21 -0.37 -14.16 4.18
N PRO A 22 0.59 -15.10 4.07
CA PRO A 22 0.52 -16.18 3.08
C PRO A 22 -0.72 -17.08 3.24
N THR A 23 -1.20 -17.26 4.46
CA THR A 23 -2.35 -18.10 4.80
C THR A 23 -3.67 -17.34 4.73
N GLU A 24 -3.72 -16.10 5.23
CA GLU A 24 -4.89 -15.23 5.18
C GLU A 24 -4.51 -13.83 4.72
N ASN A 25 -5.06 -13.41 3.57
CA ASN A 25 -4.96 -12.04 3.11
C ASN A 25 -6.32 -11.36 3.27
N ILE A 26 -6.52 -10.72 4.42
CA ILE A 26 -7.79 -10.09 4.79
C ILE A 26 -8.12 -8.95 3.82
N VAL A 27 -7.12 -8.18 3.40
CA VAL A 27 -7.28 -7.07 2.45
C VAL A 27 -7.79 -7.59 1.11
N LEU A 28 -7.18 -8.66 0.60
CA LEU A 28 -7.58 -9.29 -0.65
C LEU A 28 -9.00 -9.86 -0.57
N ARG A 29 -9.34 -10.51 0.55
CA ARG A 29 -10.71 -11.00 0.80
C ARG A 29 -11.71 -9.84 0.76
N LYS A 30 -11.43 -8.76 1.51
CA LYS A 30 -12.29 -7.57 1.56
C LYS A 30 -12.44 -6.92 0.19
N ILE A 31 -11.36 -6.83 -0.58
CA ILE A 31 -11.38 -6.31 -1.96
C ILE A 31 -12.27 -7.19 -2.85
N LEU A 32 -12.21 -8.51 -2.72
CA LEU A 32 -13.07 -9.41 -3.51
C LEU A 32 -14.54 -9.34 -3.10
N GLU A 33 -14.81 -9.20 -1.81
CA GLU A 33 -16.17 -9.02 -1.27
C GLU A 33 -16.87 -7.75 -1.85
N THR A 34 -16.12 -6.76 -2.32
CA THR A 34 -16.70 -5.56 -2.97
C THR A 34 -17.35 -5.85 -4.33
N GLY A 35 -17.04 -6.98 -4.97
CA GLY A 35 -17.50 -7.30 -6.33
C GLY A 35 -16.82 -6.48 -7.44
N PHE A 36 -15.84 -5.62 -7.11
CA PHE A 36 -15.13 -4.78 -8.09
C PHE A 36 -14.24 -5.60 -9.05
N PHE A 37 -13.74 -6.75 -8.59
CA PHE A 37 -12.88 -7.63 -9.38
C PHE A 37 -13.60 -8.92 -9.76
N THR A 38 -13.45 -9.32 -11.03
CA THR A 38 -14.12 -10.52 -11.58
C THR A 38 -13.59 -11.84 -11.01
N ASN A 39 -12.36 -11.85 -10.49
CA ASN A 39 -11.76 -13.05 -9.91
C ASN A 39 -10.64 -12.70 -8.92
N TYR A 40 -10.26 -13.70 -8.13
CA TYR A 40 -9.19 -13.62 -7.13
C TYR A 40 -7.86 -13.14 -7.71
N SER A 41 -7.47 -13.64 -8.89
CA SER A 41 -6.19 -13.29 -9.51
C SER A 41 -6.09 -11.80 -9.81
N LYS A 42 -7.11 -11.20 -10.42
CA LYS A 42 -7.10 -9.76 -10.74
C LYS A 42 -7.06 -8.89 -9.48
N ALA A 43 -7.80 -9.28 -8.44
CA ALA A 43 -7.76 -8.58 -7.16
C ALA A 43 -6.37 -8.68 -6.50
N LYS A 44 -5.73 -9.85 -6.58
CA LYS A 44 -4.38 -10.08 -6.07
C LYS A 44 -3.36 -9.23 -6.83
N ASP A 45 -3.42 -9.22 -8.16
CA ASP A 45 -2.52 -8.43 -9.01
C ASP A 45 -2.70 -6.93 -8.78
N PHE A 46 -3.93 -6.48 -8.51
CA PHE A 46 -4.20 -5.10 -8.09
C PHE A 46 -3.59 -4.80 -6.72
N LEU A 47 -3.82 -5.67 -5.73
CA LEU A 47 -3.31 -5.50 -4.38
C LEU A 47 -1.77 -5.46 -4.34
N ILE A 48 -1.11 -6.30 -5.14
CA ILE A 48 0.35 -6.28 -5.29
C ILE A 48 0.80 -4.95 -5.91
N ARG A 49 0.15 -4.50 -7.00
CA ARG A 49 0.49 -3.23 -7.65
C ARG A 49 0.32 -2.02 -6.73
N ILE A 50 -0.79 -1.94 -5.99
CA ILE A 50 -1.01 -0.82 -5.06
C ILE A 50 -0.04 -0.87 -3.88
N THR A 51 0.30 -2.07 -3.39
CA THR A 51 1.28 -2.24 -2.31
C THR A 51 2.66 -1.73 -2.75
N TRP A 52 3.14 -2.16 -3.92
CA TRP A 52 4.40 -1.65 -4.47
C TRP A 52 4.36 -0.15 -4.74
N PHE A 53 3.27 0.36 -5.31
CA PHE A 53 3.10 1.79 -5.53
C PHE A 53 3.21 2.59 -4.23
N LEU A 54 2.55 2.15 -3.15
CA LEU A 54 2.61 2.80 -1.84
C LEU A 54 4.03 2.79 -1.25
N ILE A 55 4.73 1.65 -1.35
CA ILE A 55 6.12 1.55 -0.89
C ILE A 55 7.02 2.52 -1.66
N PHE A 56 6.95 2.54 -2.99
CA PHE A 56 7.75 3.47 -3.80
C PHE A 56 7.41 4.93 -3.50
N LEU A 57 6.13 5.25 -3.37
CA LEU A 57 5.67 6.60 -3.02
C LEU A 57 6.24 7.04 -1.66
N PHE A 58 6.22 6.15 -0.67
CA PHE A 58 6.80 6.40 0.65
C PHE A 58 8.31 6.65 0.55
N LEU A 59 9.05 5.81 -0.18
CA LEU A 59 10.50 5.98 -0.35
C LEU A 59 10.86 7.30 -1.06
N ILE A 60 10.10 7.68 -2.09
CA ILE A 60 10.30 8.97 -2.79
C ILE A 60 10.06 10.13 -1.84
N LEU A 61 9.00 10.09 -1.03
CA LEU A 61 8.72 11.13 -0.04
C LEU A 61 9.79 11.18 1.05
N LEU A 62 10.21 10.02 1.56
CA LEU A 62 11.27 9.91 2.55
C LEU A 62 12.55 10.59 2.05
N ILE A 63 12.97 10.28 0.82
CA ILE A 63 14.16 10.91 0.20
C ILE A 63 13.92 12.40 -0.03
N SER A 64 12.81 12.79 -0.66
CA SER A 64 12.53 14.19 -0.99
C SER A 64 12.46 15.11 0.24
N LEU A 65 11.96 14.60 1.37
CA LEU A 65 11.76 15.39 2.58
C LEU A 65 12.94 15.36 3.55
N ASN A 66 13.73 14.28 3.56
CA ASN A 66 14.79 14.09 4.55
C ASN A 66 16.20 14.19 3.94
N LEU A 67 16.37 13.95 2.63
CA LEU A 67 17.63 14.22 1.96
C LEU A 67 17.69 15.72 1.61
N LYS A 68 18.48 16.48 2.38
CA LYS A 68 18.99 17.76 1.89
C LYS A 68 19.96 17.44 0.75
N PHE A 69 19.51 17.56 -0.49
CA PHE A 69 20.44 17.69 -1.61
C PHE A 69 21.28 18.94 -1.33
N ILE A 70 22.58 18.70 -1.07
CA ILE A 70 23.60 19.71 -0.75
C ILE A 70 23.54 20.87 -1.73
#